data_AF-A0A6U6LMC4-F1
#
_entry.id   AF-A0A6U6LMC4-F1
#
_cell.length_a   1.000
_cell.length_b   1.000
_cell.length_c   1.000
_cell.angle_alpha   90.00
_cell.angle_beta   90.00
_cell.angle_gamma   90.00
#
_symmetry.space_group_name_H-M   'P 1'
#
loop_
_entity.id
_entity.type
_entity.pdbx_description
1 polymer ?
#
loop_
_entity_poly.entity_id
_entity_poly.type
_entity_poly.pdbx_seq_one_letter_code
_entity_poly.pdbx_strand_id
1 'polypeptide(L)'
;MYRREHLCFNDDIQGTGATTLAGILGALRAKGESVNSLGKQRIVIAGAGSAGIGVGQVLMDAMIEQGYTEEAAKKAFFVVDQDGLLSTDRISELSPEQAEFARKEDGGMSLHGVVEKYKPTILLGMTTVGGLFNESLVKEMATHCDRPIIFPLSNPTTKAECTAAQAFEWTKGKCIFAAGSPFDPVTMDDGKVFYPTQCNNMYVFPGIGLGATICGAKTVTDRMLYVAAEALANFVSDEELAQGKVFPHISLIRNVSHAIAVAVITEAVHEGQATKIDERHLSNIEEYVHRKMYDPIYVPLIEKREVTI
;
A
#
# COMPACT_ATOMS: atom_id res chain seq x y z
N MET A 1 -19.57 9.63 2.17
CA MET A 1 -20.45 10.65 2.78
C MET A 1 -19.77 11.38 3.93
N TYR A 2 -19.33 10.70 5.01
CA TYR A 2 -18.81 11.37 6.22
C TYR A 2 -17.40 11.98 6.13
N ARG A 3 -16.56 11.51 5.20
CA ARG A 3 -15.12 11.84 5.16
C ARG A 3 -14.79 13.33 5.07
N ARG A 4 -15.64 14.13 4.40
CA ARG A 4 -15.40 15.58 4.21
C ARG A 4 -15.86 16.44 5.38
N GLU A 5 -16.63 15.87 6.31
CA GLU A 5 -17.26 16.59 7.42
C GLU A 5 -16.79 16.09 8.79
N HIS A 6 -16.23 14.88 8.84
CA HIS A 6 -15.79 14.23 10.06
C HIS A 6 -14.36 13.70 9.93
N LEU A 7 -13.67 13.66 11.08
CA LEU A 7 -12.39 12.98 11.21
C LEU A 7 -12.61 11.46 11.17
N CYS A 8 -12.69 10.91 9.96
CA CYS A 8 -12.83 9.48 9.73
C CYS A 8 -12.17 9.06 8.41
N PHE A 9 -11.73 7.81 8.36
CA PHE A 9 -11.34 7.11 7.14
C PHE A 9 -11.76 5.64 7.27
N ASN A 10 -11.87 4.94 6.15
CA ASN A 10 -12.15 3.51 6.12
C ASN A 10 -10.84 2.75 5.95
N ASP A 11 -10.47 1.92 6.93
CA ASP A 11 -9.19 1.22 6.93
C ASP A 11 -9.10 0.12 5.85
N ASP A 12 -10.20 -0.57 5.55
CA ASP A 12 -10.25 -1.61 4.51
C ASP A 12 -10.08 -1.05 3.10
N ILE A 13 -10.50 0.20 2.86
CA ILE A 13 -10.38 0.89 1.57
C ILE A 13 -9.09 1.73 1.54
N GLN A 14 -9.00 2.71 2.43
CA GLN A 14 -7.96 3.74 2.41
C GLN A 14 -6.68 3.26 3.10
N GLY A 15 -6.78 2.50 4.19
CA GLY A 15 -5.63 1.91 4.86
C GLY A 15 -4.95 0.84 3.99
N THR A 16 -5.74 -0.06 3.40
CA THR A 16 -5.25 -1.04 2.41
C THR A 16 -4.63 -0.35 1.20
N GLY A 17 -5.28 0.69 0.66
CA GLY A 17 -4.74 1.48 -0.46
C GLY A 17 -3.42 2.15 -0.12
N ALA A 18 -3.32 2.86 1.01
CA ALA A 18 -2.09 3.52 1.45
C ALA A 18 -0.96 2.52 1.71
N THR A 19 -1.26 1.37 2.30
CA THR A 19 -0.26 0.32 2.52
C THR A 19 0.22 -0.29 1.21
N THR A 20 -0.71 -0.57 0.28
CA THR A 20 -0.36 -1.11 -1.03
C THR A 20 0.49 -0.12 -1.83
N LEU A 21 0.13 1.16 -1.78
CA LEU A 21 0.93 2.25 -2.34
C LEU A 21 2.33 2.26 -1.74
N ALA A 22 2.48 2.19 -0.40
CA ALA A 22 3.79 2.16 0.25
C ALA A 22 4.66 0.99 -0.23
N GLY A 23 4.08 -0.21 -0.33
CA GLY A 23 4.78 -1.38 -0.86
C GLY A 23 5.21 -1.20 -2.31
N ILE A 24 4.37 -0.58 -3.15
CA ILE A 24 4.72 -0.26 -4.54
C ILE A 24 5.82 0.79 -4.61
N LEU A 25 5.75 1.88 -3.84
CA LEU A 25 6.80 2.90 -3.80
C LEU A 25 8.14 2.31 -3.33
N GLY A 26 8.12 1.45 -2.32
CA GLY A 26 9.28 0.66 -1.91
C GLY A 26 9.79 -0.25 -3.03
N ALA A 27 8.88 -0.92 -3.75
CA ALA A 27 9.25 -1.77 -4.88
C ALA A 27 9.88 -0.97 -6.04
N LEU A 28 9.38 0.23 -6.33
CA LEU A 28 9.99 1.14 -7.32
C LEU A 28 11.42 1.50 -6.90
N ARG A 29 11.63 1.89 -5.63
CA ARG A 29 12.98 2.14 -5.09
C ARG A 29 13.88 0.91 -5.20
N ALA A 30 13.38 -0.28 -4.86
CA ALA A 30 14.14 -1.52 -4.99
C ALA A 30 14.54 -1.83 -6.45
N LYS A 31 13.77 -1.37 -7.43
CA LYS A 31 14.10 -1.45 -8.87
C LYS A 31 15.07 -0.35 -9.34
N GLY A 32 15.47 0.57 -8.47
CA GLY A 32 16.26 1.74 -8.83
C GLY A 32 15.45 2.83 -9.55
N GLU A 33 14.12 2.77 -9.45
CA GLU A 33 13.21 3.76 -10.01
C GLU A 33 12.86 4.84 -8.98
N SER A 34 12.46 6.02 -9.45
CA SER A 34 11.93 7.07 -8.59
C SER A 34 10.55 6.70 -8.05
N VAL A 35 10.24 7.05 -6.80
CA VAL A 35 8.87 6.94 -6.26
C VAL A 35 7.83 7.68 -7.11
N ASN A 36 8.25 8.73 -7.83
CA ASN A 36 7.43 9.49 -8.76
C ASN A 36 7.26 8.83 -10.15
N SER A 37 7.72 7.57 -10.34
CA SER A 37 7.56 6.83 -11.60
C SER A 37 6.29 5.97 -11.64
N LEU A 38 5.38 6.10 -10.66
CA LEU A 38 4.18 5.28 -10.56
C LEU A 38 3.34 5.35 -11.85
N GLY A 39 3.14 6.56 -12.40
CA GLY A 39 2.40 6.76 -13.65
C GLY A 39 3.08 6.21 -14.92
N LYS A 40 4.29 5.65 -14.83
CA LYS A 40 4.96 4.90 -15.91
C LYS A 40 4.69 3.40 -15.85
N GLN A 41 4.08 2.93 -14.76
CA GLN A 41 3.79 1.51 -14.55
C GLN A 41 2.51 1.11 -15.29
N ARG A 42 2.34 -0.20 -15.45
CA ARG A 42 1.11 -0.82 -15.97
C ARG A 42 0.62 -1.79 -14.91
N ILE A 43 -0.56 -1.52 -14.37
CA ILE A 43 -1.07 -2.13 -13.14
C ILE A 43 -2.26 -3.00 -13.50
N VAL A 44 -2.12 -4.30 -13.26
CA VAL A 44 -3.25 -5.23 -13.28
C VAL A 44 -3.76 -5.44 -11.86
N ILE A 45 -5.06 -5.27 -11.67
CA ILE A 45 -5.75 -5.60 -10.42
C ILE A 45 -6.71 -6.75 -10.71
N ALA A 46 -6.41 -7.93 -10.19
CA ALA A 46 -7.33 -9.06 -10.20
C ALA A 46 -8.28 -8.92 -9.00
N GLY A 47 -9.56 -8.67 -9.29
CA GLY A 47 -10.62 -8.42 -8.32
C GLY A 47 -11.13 -6.99 -8.40
N ALA A 48 -12.38 -6.82 -8.87
CA ALA A 48 -13.08 -5.54 -8.92
C ALA A 48 -14.00 -5.29 -7.71
N GLY A 49 -13.72 -5.95 -6.58
CA GLY A 49 -14.44 -5.71 -5.31
C GLY A 49 -14.00 -4.40 -4.65
N SER A 50 -14.56 -4.11 -3.47
CA SER A 50 -14.26 -2.90 -2.71
C SER A 50 -12.77 -2.68 -2.44
N ALA A 51 -12.02 -3.74 -2.09
CA ALA A 51 -10.59 -3.66 -1.88
C ALA A 51 -9.83 -3.33 -3.17
N GLY A 52 -10.09 -4.06 -4.26
CA GLY A 52 -9.43 -3.85 -5.55
C GLY A 52 -9.67 -2.47 -6.14
N ILE A 53 -10.92 -2.02 -6.12
CA ILE A 53 -11.30 -0.67 -6.58
C ILE A 53 -10.73 0.40 -5.66
N GLY A 54 -10.82 0.22 -4.33
CA GLY A 54 -10.26 1.16 -3.35
C GLY A 54 -8.76 1.35 -3.51
N VAL A 55 -8.00 0.27 -3.69
CA VAL A 55 -6.57 0.33 -3.98
C VAL A 55 -6.30 0.97 -5.33
N GLY A 56 -7.06 0.60 -6.38
CA GLY A 56 -6.94 1.23 -7.70
C GLY A 56 -7.09 2.75 -7.62
N GLN A 57 -8.06 3.23 -6.83
CA GLN A 57 -8.35 4.65 -6.69
C GLN A 57 -7.23 5.39 -5.92
N VAL A 58 -6.73 4.82 -4.82
CA VAL A 58 -5.58 5.39 -4.10
C VAL A 58 -4.33 5.45 -4.98
N LEU A 59 -4.09 4.43 -5.81
CA LEU A 59 -2.95 4.43 -6.75
C LEU A 59 -3.14 5.47 -7.86
N MET A 60 -4.36 5.63 -8.37
CA MET A 60 -4.69 6.65 -9.37
C MET A 60 -4.50 8.05 -8.81
N ASP A 61 -5.01 8.32 -7.61
CA ASP A 61 -4.85 9.58 -6.90
C ASP A 61 -3.37 9.86 -6.65
N ALA A 62 -2.60 8.85 -6.23
CA ALA A 62 -1.15 8.97 -6.06
C ALA A 62 -0.42 9.34 -7.36
N MET A 63 -0.85 8.82 -8.52
CA MET A 63 -0.30 9.27 -9.80
C MET A 63 -0.65 10.74 -10.08
N ILE A 64 -1.87 11.18 -9.77
CA ILE A 64 -2.28 12.58 -9.96
C ILE A 64 -1.45 13.51 -9.06
N GLU A 65 -1.23 13.11 -7.80
CA GLU A 65 -0.35 13.80 -6.85
C GLU A 65 1.11 13.89 -7.33
N GLN A 66 1.56 12.92 -8.14
CA GLN A 66 2.87 12.94 -8.79
C GLN A 66 2.92 13.80 -10.07
N GLY A 67 1.81 14.47 -10.42
CA GLY A 67 1.71 15.38 -11.56
C GLY A 67 1.23 14.74 -12.86
N TYR A 68 0.74 13.49 -12.83
CA TYR A 68 0.13 12.86 -14.00
C TYR A 68 -1.31 13.36 -14.19
N THR A 69 -1.77 13.44 -15.44
CA THR A 69 -3.19 13.74 -15.70
C THR A 69 -4.05 12.54 -15.32
N GLU A 70 -5.31 12.79 -14.95
CA GLU A 70 -6.28 11.72 -14.67
C GLU A 70 -6.41 10.74 -15.86
N GLU A 71 -6.45 11.26 -17.09
CA GLU A 71 -6.43 10.47 -18.33
C GLU A 71 -5.19 9.54 -18.45
N ALA A 72 -4.01 10.04 -18.08
CA ALA A 72 -2.79 9.24 -18.10
C ALA A 72 -2.78 8.19 -16.98
N ALA A 73 -3.23 8.57 -15.78
CA ALA A 73 -3.34 7.67 -14.64
C ALA A 73 -4.31 6.52 -14.95
N LYS A 74 -5.52 6.80 -15.45
CA LYS A 74 -6.53 5.80 -15.84
C LYS A 74 -5.98 4.78 -16.85
N LYS A 75 -5.17 5.21 -17.81
CA LYS A 75 -4.59 4.32 -18.83
C LYS A 75 -3.64 3.27 -18.25
N ALA A 76 -3.05 3.53 -17.08
CA ALA A 76 -2.15 2.59 -16.42
C ALA A 76 -2.86 1.36 -15.85
N PHE A 77 -4.18 1.42 -15.65
CA PHE A 77 -4.94 0.37 -14.94
C PHE A 77 -5.63 -0.62 -15.89
N PHE A 78 -5.64 -1.87 -15.45
CA PHE A 78 -6.34 -3.00 -16.05
C PHE A 78 -6.98 -3.82 -14.92
N VAL A 79 -8.25 -3.50 -14.61
CA VAL A 79 -8.99 -4.19 -13.54
C VAL A 79 -9.75 -5.35 -14.15
N VAL A 80 -9.58 -6.55 -13.60
CA VAL A 80 -10.14 -7.81 -14.10
C VAL A 80 -11.01 -8.43 -13.02
N ASP A 81 -12.27 -8.72 -13.34
CA ASP A 81 -13.18 -9.45 -12.46
C ASP A 81 -13.43 -10.88 -12.96
N GLN A 82 -14.47 -11.54 -12.43
CA GLN A 82 -14.83 -12.91 -12.81
C GLN A 82 -15.25 -13.06 -14.28
N ASP A 83 -15.71 -11.98 -14.91
CA ASP A 83 -16.13 -11.96 -16.30
C ASP A 83 -15.08 -11.33 -17.24
N GLY A 84 -13.92 -10.97 -16.70
CA GLY A 84 -12.75 -10.48 -17.43
C GLY A 84 -12.46 -8.99 -17.22
N LEU A 85 -11.69 -8.41 -18.14
CA LEU A 85 -11.29 -7.00 -18.10
C LEU A 85 -12.53 -6.09 -18.12
N LEU A 86 -12.62 -5.17 -17.15
CA LEU A 86 -13.71 -4.21 -17.06
C LEU A 86 -13.76 -3.34 -18.32
N SER A 87 -14.95 -3.18 -18.89
CA SER A 87 -15.15 -2.37 -20.10
C SER A 87 -16.41 -1.54 -20.11
N THR A 88 -16.39 -0.53 -20.98
CA THR A 88 -17.54 0.34 -21.22
C THR A 88 -18.73 -0.38 -21.85
N ASP A 89 -18.52 -1.56 -22.44
CA ASP A 89 -19.60 -2.37 -23.04
C ASP A 89 -20.55 -2.96 -21.98
N ARG A 90 -20.03 -3.18 -20.76
CA ARG A 90 -20.80 -3.67 -19.60
C ARG A 90 -21.03 -2.59 -18.55
N ILE A 91 -20.94 -1.31 -18.92
CA ILE A 91 -20.99 -0.18 -17.97
C ILE A 91 -22.25 -0.18 -17.08
N SER A 92 -23.37 -0.71 -17.58
CA SER A 92 -24.62 -0.84 -16.83
C SER A 92 -24.57 -1.84 -15.68
N GLU A 93 -23.59 -2.73 -15.67
CA GLU A 93 -23.37 -3.75 -14.63
C GLU A 93 -22.35 -3.29 -13.58
N LEU A 94 -21.66 -2.17 -13.84
CA LEU A 94 -20.58 -1.66 -13.00
C LEU A 94 -21.10 -0.62 -12.02
N SER A 95 -20.55 -0.62 -10.80
CA SER A 95 -20.69 0.53 -9.89
C SER A 95 -20.03 1.77 -10.48
N PRO A 96 -20.39 2.98 -10.03
CA PRO A 96 -19.71 4.21 -10.46
C PRO A 96 -18.19 4.16 -10.27
N GLU A 97 -17.72 3.57 -9.18
CA GLU A 97 -16.29 3.44 -8.87
C GLU A 97 -15.61 2.40 -9.77
N GLN A 98 -16.27 1.29 -10.11
CA GLN A 98 -15.78 0.32 -11.08
C GLN A 98 -15.72 0.90 -12.50
N ALA A 99 -16.72 1.70 -12.86
CA ALA A 99 -16.82 2.37 -14.15
C ALA A 99 -15.64 3.32 -14.44
N GLU A 100 -14.99 3.88 -13.41
CA GLU A 100 -13.80 4.70 -13.57
C GLU A 100 -12.60 3.94 -14.16
N PHE A 101 -12.55 2.62 -13.96
CA PHE A 101 -11.51 1.72 -14.46
C PHE A 101 -11.92 0.95 -15.73
N ALA A 102 -13.14 1.18 -16.23
CA ALA A 102 -13.65 0.51 -17.42
C ALA A 102 -12.93 0.97 -18.70
N ARG A 103 -12.42 0.01 -19.48
CA ARG A 103 -11.71 0.29 -20.73
C ARG A 103 -12.65 0.27 -21.94
N LYS A 104 -12.30 1.05 -22.96
CA LYS A 104 -13.06 1.08 -24.24
C LYS A 104 -12.79 -0.14 -25.12
N GLU A 105 -11.67 -0.81 -24.91
CA GLU A 105 -11.19 -1.90 -25.75
C GLU A 105 -10.93 -3.14 -24.89
N ASP A 106 -11.04 -4.32 -25.51
CA ASP A 106 -10.72 -5.63 -24.93
C ASP A 106 -11.56 -6.04 -23.71
N GLY A 107 -12.81 -5.56 -23.64
CA GLY A 107 -13.74 -5.97 -22.60
C GLY A 107 -13.92 -7.47 -22.51
N GLY A 108 -13.92 -7.99 -21.28
CA GLY A 108 -14.04 -9.43 -21.01
C GLY A 108 -12.77 -10.25 -21.27
N MET A 109 -11.64 -9.61 -21.60
CA MET A 109 -10.36 -10.30 -21.74
C MET A 109 -9.96 -10.99 -20.42
N SER A 110 -9.49 -12.24 -20.52
CA SER A 110 -9.04 -12.98 -19.34
C SER A 110 -7.81 -12.35 -18.69
N LEU A 111 -7.59 -12.62 -17.40
CA LEU A 111 -6.40 -12.15 -16.67
C LEU A 111 -5.09 -12.48 -17.42
N HIS A 112 -4.98 -13.70 -17.96
CA HIS A 112 -3.82 -14.11 -18.74
C HIS A 112 -3.67 -13.32 -20.04
N GLY A 113 -4.77 -13.13 -20.79
CA GLY A 113 -4.75 -12.33 -22.01
C GLY A 113 -4.36 -10.88 -21.75
N VAL A 114 -4.78 -10.31 -20.61
CA VAL A 114 -4.38 -8.96 -20.20
C VAL A 114 -2.87 -8.91 -19.93
N VAL A 115 -2.31 -9.87 -19.20
CA VAL A 115 -0.86 -9.92 -18.92
C VAL A 115 -0.07 -10.03 -20.23
N GLU A 116 -0.44 -10.95 -21.11
CA GLU A 116 0.21 -11.19 -22.40
C GLU A 116 0.16 -9.95 -23.32
N LYS A 117 -1.03 -9.33 -23.44
CA LYS A 117 -1.24 -8.19 -24.36
C LYS A 117 -0.61 -6.89 -23.83
N TYR A 118 -0.89 -6.56 -22.57
CA TYR A 118 -0.58 -5.25 -22.00
C TYR A 118 0.73 -5.20 -21.22
N LYS A 119 1.35 -6.35 -21.00
CA LYS A 119 2.71 -6.47 -20.44
C LYS A 119 2.87 -5.70 -19.13
N PRO A 120 2.03 -5.96 -18.10
CA PRO A 120 2.03 -5.18 -16.87
C PRO A 120 3.36 -5.29 -16.13
N THR A 121 3.65 -4.28 -15.31
CA THR A 121 4.81 -4.29 -14.41
C THR A 121 4.41 -4.58 -12.96
N ILE A 122 3.12 -4.41 -12.64
CA ILE A 122 2.55 -4.62 -11.31
C ILE A 122 1.32 -5.52 -11.47
N LEU A 123 1.25 -6.58 -10.65
CA LEU A 123 0.14 -7.52 -10.57
C LEU A 123 -0.35 -7.61 -9.12
N LEU A 124 -1.57 -7.14 -8.87
CA LEU A 124 -2.21 -7.08 -7.56
C LEU A 124 -3.38 -8.08 -7.49
N GLY A 125 -3.38 -8.93 -6.48
CA GLY A 125 -4.41 -9.95 -6.26
C GLY A 125 -5.31 -9.61 -5.09
N MET A 126 -6.61 -9.44 -5.33
CA MET A 126 -7.63 -9.07 -4.35
C MET A 126 -8.95 -9.81 -4.59
N THR A 127 -8.84 -11.09 -4.95
CA THR A 127 -9.98 -11.92 -5.40
C THR A 127 -10.50 -12.90 -4.37
N THR A 128 -9.70 -13.23 -3.35
CA THR A 128 -9.89 -14.38 -2.44
C THR A 128 -9.93 -15.75 -3.16
N VAL A 129 -9.40 -15.82 -4.39
CA VAL A 129 -9.28 -17.04 -5.18
C VAL A 129 -7.83 -17.53 -5.13
N GLY A 130 -7.59 -18.54 -4.29
CA GLY A 130 -6.27 -19.16 -4.14
C GLY A 130 -5.80 -19.81 -5.44
N GLY A 131 -4.52 -19.60 -5.79
CA GLY A 131 -3.92 -20.16 -7.00
C GLY A 131 -4.29 -19.45 -8.31
N LEU A 132 -4.98 -18.30 -8.25
CA LEU A 132 -5.31 -17.51 -9.43
C LEU A 132 -4.05 -17.04 -10.18
N PHE A 133 -3.00 -16.68 -9.46
CA PHE A 133 -1.70 -16.39 -10.05
C PHE A 133 -0.96 -17.70 -10.23
N ASN A 134 -1.26 -18.42 -11.30
CA ASN A 134 -0.63 -19.70 -11.62
C ASN A 134 0.74 -19.53 -12.31
N GLU A 135 1.44 -20.64 -12.48
CA GLU A 135 2.78 -20.69 -13.09
C GLU A 135 2.82 -20.06 -14.48
N SER A 136 1.82 -20.34 -15.33
CA SER A 136 1.75 -19.79 -16.69
C SER A 136 1.67 -18.26 -16.65
N LEU A 137 0.77 -17.72 -15.84
CA LEU A 137 0.56 -16.27 -15.71
C LEU A 137 1.81 -15.55 -15.20
N VAL A 138 2.43 -16.09 -14.15
CA VAL A 138 3.61 -15.47 -13.51
C VAL A 138 4.84 -15.57 -14.42
N LYS A 139 5.03 -16.70 -15.10
CA LYS A 139 6.10 -16.85 -16.09
C LYS A 139 5.88 -15.92 -17.28
N GLU A 140 4.65 -15.78 -17.77
CA GLU A 140 4.31 -14.85 -18.84
C GLU A 140 4.70 -13.41 -18.44
N MET A 141 4.30 -12.98 -17.24
CA MET A 141 4.68 -11.67 -16.71
C MET A 141 6.21 -11.45 -16.67
N ALA A 142 6.96 -12.49 -16.27
CA ALA A 142 8.41 -12.47 -16.19
C ALA A 142 9.12 -12.47 -17.56
N THR A 143 8.43 -12.76 -18.66
CA THR A 143 9.03 -12.68 -20.01
C THR A 143 9.28 -11.25 -20.47
N HIS A 144 8.44 -10.30 -20.02
CA HIS A 144 8.45 -8.91 -20.48
C HIS A 144 8.73 -7.90 -19.36
N CYS A 145 8.77 -8.33 -18.10
CA CYS A 145 9.13 -7.50 -16.96
C CYS A 145 10.29 -8.18 -16.21
N ASP A 146 11.48 -7.58 -16.23
CA ASP A 146 12.65 -8.18 -15.57
C ASP A 146 12.47 -8.27 -14.05
N ARG A 147 11.89 -7.26 -13.42
CA ARG A 147 11.58 -7.25 -11.98
C ARG A 147 10.09 -6.98 -11.75
N PRO A 148 9.22 -8.00 -11.91
CA PRO A 148 7.79 -7.83 -11.76
C PRO A 148 7.43 -7.61 -10.29
N ILE A 149 6.48 -6.70 -10.02
CA ILE A 149 5.91 -6.50 -8.69
C ILE A 149 4.67 -7.37 -8.59
N ILE A 150 4.67 -8.37 -7.71
CA ILE A 150 3.59 -9.37 -7.60
C ILE A 150 3.10 -9.39 -6.16
N PHE A 151 1.92 -8.82 -5.92
CA PHE A 151 1.33 -8.73 -4.59
C PHE A 151 0.03 -9.55 -4.50
N PRO A 152 0.07 -10.79 -3.99
CA PRO A 152 -1.12 -11.55 -3.63
C PRO A 152 -1.65 -11.08 -2.26
N LEU A 153 -2.65 -10.20 -2.27
CA LEU A 153 -3.12 -9.48 -1.07
C LEU A 153 -4.32 -10.14 -0.39
N SER A 154 -4.87 -11.21 -0.98
CA SER A 154 -5.98 -11.95 -0.39
C SER A 154 -5.59 -12.66 0.91
N ASN A 155 -6.52 -12.62 1.87
CA ASN A 155 -6.40 -13.28 3.17
C ASN A 155 -7.52 -14.31 3.37
N PRO A 156 -7.32 -15.36 4.21
CA PRO A 156 -6.06 -15.80 4.83
C PRO A 156 -5.11 -16.47 3.81
N THR A 157 -3.97 -17.03 4.24
CA THR A 157 -2.94 -17.64 3.37
C THR A 157 -3.49 -18.62 2.32
N THR A 158 -4.53 -19.39 2.64
CA THR A 158 -5.18 -20.34 1.70
C THR A 158 -5.92 -19.66 0.55
N LYS A 159 -6.14 -18.34 0.64
CA LYS A 159 -6.80 -17.52 -0.37
C LYS A 159 -5.84 -16.60 -1.13
N ALA A 160 -4.55 -16.60 -0.77
CA ALA A 160 -3.53 -15.87 -1.51
C ALA A 160 -3.45 -16.37 -2.96
N GLU A 161 -3.39 -15.45 -3.92
CA GLU A 161 -3.41 -15.76 -5.35
C GLU A 161 -2.23 -16.65 -5.77
N CYS A 162 -1.07 -16.52 -5.11
CA CYS A 162 0.04 -17.47 -5.14
C CYS A 162 0.82 -17.42 -3.82
N THR A 163 1.65 -18.44 -3.58
CA THR A 163 2.59 -18.43 -2.45
C THR A 163 3.87 -17.67 -2.80
N ALA A 164 4.61 -17.24 -1.78
CA ALA A 164 5.94 -16.64 -1.99
C ALA A 164 6.90 -17.59 -2.72
N ALA A 165 6.91 -18.88 -2.34
CA ALA A 165 7.75 -19.90 -2.97
C ALA A 165 7.48 -20.02 -4.47
N GLN A 166 6.20 -20.11 -4.84
CA GLN A 166 5.75 -20.14 -6.23
C GLN A 166 6.19 -18.88 -7.00
N ALA A 167 5.95 -17.69 -6.45
CA ALA A 167 6.32 -16.44 -7.11
C ALA A 167 7.83 -16.32 -7.34
N PHE A 168 8.66 -16.66 -6.35
CA PHE A 168 10.11 -16.63 -6.50
C PHE A 168 10.62 -17.71 -7.45
N GLU A 169 10.10 -18.94 -7.37
CA GLU A 169 10.48 -20.04 -8.27
C GLU A 169 10.18 -19.68 -9.73
N TRP A 170 8.94 -19.29 -10.04
CA TRP A 170 8.50 -19.03 -11.40
C TRP A 170 9.13 -17.78 -12.03
N THR A 171 9.58 -16.83 -11.21
CA THR A 171 10.31 -15.63 -11.66
C THR A 171 11.82 -15.75 -11.52
N LYS A 172 12.35 -16.91 -11.08
CA LYS A 172 13.78 -17.14 -10.83
C LYS A 172 14.37 -16.10 -9.86
N GLY A 173 13.63 -15.79 -8.79
CA GLY A 173 14.02 -14.86 -7.73
C GLY A 173 14.02 -13.39 -8.14
N LYS A 174 13.42 -13.03 -9.28
CA LYS A 174 13.44 -11.66 -9.80
C LYS A 174 12.28 -10.79 -9.33
N CYS A 175 11.15 -11.39 -8.95
CA CYS A 175 9.99 -10.62 -8.51
C CYS A 175 10.28 -9.85 -7.21
N ILE A 176 9.52 -8.77 -7.03
CA ILE A 176 9.36 -8.13 -5.73
C ILE A 176 8.00 -8.57 -5.21
N PHE A 177 8.01 -9.19 -4.03
CA PHE A 177 6.86 -9.88 -3.48
C PHE A 177 6.47 -9.32 -2.12
N ALA A 178 5.19 -8.98 -1.97
CA ALA A 178 4.59 -8.70 -0.68
C ALA A 178 3.16 -9.24 -0.66
N ALA A 179 2.75 -9.87 0.43
CA ALA A 179 1.45 -10.53 0.51
C ALA A 179 0.60 -10.00 1.67
N GLY A 180 -0.72 -10.19 1.60
CA GLY A 180 -1.62 -9.82 2.69
C GLY A 180 -1.40 -10.66 3.96
N SER A 181 -1.12 -11.95 3.77
CA SER A 181 -0.83 -12.93 4.82
C SER A 181 0.68 -13.19 4.94
N PRO A 182 1.17 -13.58 6.13
CA PRO A 182 2.59 -13.90 6.32
C PRO A 182 2.99 -15.19 5.58
N PHE A 183 4.24 -15.22 5.11
CA PHE A 183 4.89 -16.39 4.50
C PHE A 183 6.27 -16.59 5.12
N ASP A 184 6.69 -17.85 5.23
CA ASP A 184 8.04 -18.19 5.68
C ASP A 184 9.11 -17.77 4.66
N PRO A 185 10.37 -17.60 5.10
CA PRO A 185 11.49 -17.36 4.19
C PRO A 185 11.61 -18.45 3.13
N VAL A 186 11.96 -18.05 1.90
CA VAL A 186 12.10 -18.95 0.75
C VAL A 186 13.58 -19.09 0.40
N THR A 187 14.11 -20.30 0.44
CA THR A 187 15.48 -20.60 0.00
C THR A 187 15.43 -21.16 -1.42
N MET A 188 16.10 -20.50 -2.35
CA MET A 188 16.25 -20.96 -3.74
C MET A 188 17.36 -22.02 -3.85
N ASP A 189 17.37 -22.76 -4.96
CA ASP A 189 18.38 -23.81 -5.24
C ASP A 189 19.83 -23.29 -5.27
N ASP A 190 20.03 -22.00 -5.56
CA ASP A 190 21.33 -21.33 -5.53
C ASP A 190 21.78 -20.91 -4.12
N GLY A 191 20.99 -21.22 -3.09
CA GLY A 191 21.23 -20.88 -1.70
C GLY A 191 20.78 -19.46 -1.31
N LYS A 192 20.25 -18.67 -2.25
CA LYS A 192 19.73 -17.33 -1.93
C LYS A 192 18.43 -17.45 -1.13
N VAL A 193 18.37 -16.71 -0.02
CA VAL A 193 17.19 -16.66 0.85
C VAL A 193 16.44 -15.35 0.63
N PHE A 194 15.14 -15.46 0.36
CA PHE A 194 14.21 -14.34 0.26
C PHE A 194 13.30 -14.30 1.48
N TYR A 195 13.02 -13.09 1.96
CA TYR A 195 12.16 -12.85 3.13
C TYR A 195 10.91 -12.11 2.67
N PRO A 196 9.79 -12.82 2.38
CA PRO A 196 8.55 -12.20 1.94
C PRO A 196 8.07 -11.17 2.97
N THR A 197 7.71 -9.98 2.50
CA THR A 197 7.16 -8.94 3.36
C THR A 197 5.63 -8.96 3.36
N GLN A 198 5.02 -8.45 4.43
CA GLN A 198 3.57 -8.41 4.56
C GLN A 198 3.03 -7.01 4.23
N CYS A 199 2.13 -6.94 3.25
CA CYS A 199 1.36 -5.75 2.93
C CYS A 199 0.07 -5.76 3.76
N ASN A 200 0.13 -5.19 4.96
CA ASN A 200 -1.00 -5.15 5.89
C ASN A 200 -1.20 -3.73 6.45
N ASN A 201 -2.46 -3.31 6.57
CA ASN A 201 -2.83 -1.96 7.03
C ASN A 201 -2.37 -1.63 8.45
N MET A 202 -1.95 -2.62 9.25
CA MET A 202 -1.28 -2.41 10.55
C MET A 202 -0.09 -1.45 10.49
N TYR A 203 0.56 -1.30 9.33
CA TYR A 203 1.66 -0.34 9.18
C TYR A 203 1.19 1.11 9.13
N VAL A 204 -0.02 1.40 8.63
CA VAL A 204 -0.44 2.77 8.33
C VAL A 204 -1.48 3.32 9.30
N PHE A 205 -2.51 2.53 9.65
CA PHE A 205 -3.62 3.06 10.44
C PHE A 205 -3.22 3.59 11.82
N PRO A 206 -2.24 3.00 12.56
CA PRO A 206 -1.87 3.54 13.87
C PRO A 206 -1.22 4.92 13.76
N GLY A 207 -0.35 5.11 12.77
CA GLY A 207 0.33 6.39 12.52
C GLY A 207 -0.62 7.47 12.03
N ILE A 208 -1.50 7.13 11.08
CA ILE A 208 -2.56 8.04 10.59
C ILE A 208 -3.46 8.46 11.74
N GLY A 209 -3.94 7.49 12.53
CA GLY A 209 -4.82 7.75 13.67
C GLY A 209 -4.15 8.62 14.74
N LEU A 210 -2.90 8.32 15.10
CA LEU A 210 -2.12 9.11 16.05
C LEU A 210 -1.95 10.54 15.55
N GLY A 211 -1.41 10.72 14.34
CA GLY A 211 -1.11 12.02 13.75
C GLY A 211 -2.34 12.91 13.67
N ALA A 212 -3.41 12.39 13.05
CA ALA A 212 -4.64 13.15 12.85
C ALA A 212 -5.33 13.51 14.18
N THR A 213 -5.24 12.65 15.20
CA THR A 213 -5.82 12.92 16.52
C THR A 213 -5.05 14.01 17.26
N ILE A 214 -3.71 13.93 17.31
CA ILE A 214 -2.91 14.82 18.16
C ILE A 214 -2.69 16.21 17.56
N CYS A 215 -2.76 16.37 16.23
CA CYS A 215 -2.80 17.69 15.60
C CYS A 215 -4.22 18.27 15.54
N GLY A 216 -5.24 17.49 15.89
CA GLY A 216 -6.63 17.88 15.78
C GLY A 216 -7.03 18.15 14.34
N ALA A 217 -6.70 17.25 13.42
CA ALA A 217 -7.13 17.34 12.04
C ALA A 217 -8.67 17.37 11.94
N LYS A 218 -9.21 18.22 11.06
CA LYS A 218 -10.67 18.27 10.83
C LYS A 218 -11.15 17.03 10.07
N THR A 219 -10.37 16.57 9.09
CA THR A 219 -10.63 15.40 8.24
C THR A 219 -9.32 14.70 7.87
N VAL A 220 -9.41 13.47 7.34
CA VAL A 220 -8.26 12.76 6.73
C VAL A 220 -8.32 12.91 5.20
N THR A 221 -7.41 13.70 4.64
CA THR A 221 -7.32 14.00 3.20
C THR A 221 -6.62 12.89 2.42
N ASP A 222 -6.75 12.87 1.09
CA ASP A 222 -6.02 11.93 0.24
C ASP A 222 -4.51 12.19 0.28
N ARG A 223 -4.12 13.47 0.37
CA ARG A 223 -2.73 13.87 0.54
C ARG A 223 -2.12 13.34 1.84
N MET A 224 -2.84 13.38 2.95
CA MET A 224 -2.40 12.76 4.22
C MET A 224 -2.16 11.25 4.09
N LEU A 225 -2.99 10.54 3.31
CA LEU A 225 -2.80 9.11 3.04
C LEU A 225 -1.59 8.85 2.14
N TYR A 226 -1.37 9.71 1.14
CA TYR A 226 -0.20 9.66 0.27
C TYR A 226 1.10 9.82 1.07
N VAL A 227 1.21 10.86 1.91
CA VAL A 227 2.43 11.08 2.71
C VAL A 227 2.63 10.00 3.77
N ALA A 228 1.56 9.38 4.28
CA ALA A 228 1.66 8.21 5.15
C ALA A 228 2.28 7.01 4.41
N ALA A 229 1.83 6.75 3.18
CA ALA A 229 2.40 5.70 2.33
C ALA A 229 3.86 5.97 1.95
N GLU A 230 4.19 7.22 1.62
CA GLU A 230 5.55 7.65 1.32
C GLU A 230 6.47 7.53 2.54
N ALA A 231 6.02 7.93 3.73
CA ALA A 231 6.77 7.78 4.97
C ALA A 231 7.08 6.30 5.28
N LEU A 232 6.10 5.41 5.10
CA LEU A 232 6.31 3.97 5.25
C LEU A 232 7.31 3.42 4.22
N ALA A 233 7.18 3.82 2.95
CA ALA A 233 8.09 3.40 1.90
C ALA A 233 9.53 3.88 2.15
N ASN A 234 9.71 5.11 2.66
CA ASN A 234 11.00 5.70 2.99
C ASN A 234 11.64 5.11 4.26
N PHE A 235 10.85 4.50 5.13
CA PHE A 235 11.35 3.83 6.34
C PHE A 235 12.17 2.57 6.01
N VAL A 236 11.92 1.93 4.86
CA VAL A 236 12.69 0.75 4.42
C VAL A 236 14.06 1.21 3.89
N SER A 237 15.11 0.63 4.46
CA SER A 237 16.49 0.95 4.11
C SER A 237 16.87 0.40 2.73
N ASP A 238 17.85 1.02 2.06
CA ASP A 238 18.33 0.53 0.76
C ASP A 238 18.92 -0.89 0.84
N GLU A 239 19.46 -1.28 2.00
CA GLU A 239 19.94 -2.63 2.27
C GLU A 239 18.79 -3.65 2.29
N GLU A 240 17.68 -3.33 2.97
CA GLU A 240 16.47 -4.17 2.98
C GLU A 240 15.83 -4.25 1.59
N LEU A 241 15.78 -3.13 0.86
CA LEU A 241 15.30 -3.10 -0.52
C LEU A 241 16.14 -3.98 -1.45
N ALA A 242 17.47 -3.99 -1.28
CA ALA A 242 18.37 -4.86 -2.03
C ALA A 242 18.13 -6.35 -1.76
N GLN A 243 17.60 -6.68 -0.57
CA GLN A 243 17.14 -8.03 -0.20
C GLN A 243 15.71 -8.33 -0.69
N GLY A 244 15.05 -7.38 -1.36
CA GLY A 244 13.69 -7.53 -1.89
C GLY A 244 12.58 -7.27 -0.86
N LYS A 245 12.91 -6.76 0.33
CA LYS A 245 11.93 -6.38 1.36
C LYS A 245 11.37 -5.01 1.04
N VAL A 246 10.04 -4.88 0.97
CA VAL A 246 9.37 -3.58 0.70
C VAL A 246 8.53 -3.06 1.87
N PHE A 247 8.52 -3.79 2.98
CA PHE A 247 8.01 -3.34 4.27
C PHE A 247 9.08 -3.60 5.35
N PRO A 248 9.14 -2.74 6.39
CA PRO A 248 10.09 -2.92 7.48
C PRO A 248 9.72 -4.11 8.36
N HIS A 249 10.67 -4.61 9.14
CA HIS A 249 10.37 -5.67 10.10
C HIS A 249 9.34 -5.22 11.16
N ILE A 250 8.42 -6.11 11.54
CA ILE A 250 7.29 -5.79 12.43
C ILE A 250 7.72 -5.28 13.82
N SER A 251 8.92 -5.64 14.28
CA SER A 251 9.48 -5.12 15.55
C SER A 251 9.66 -3.59 15.53
N LEU A 252 9.71 -2.96 14.36
CA LEU A 252 9.87 -1.53 14.18
C LEU A 252 8.52 -0.79 14.06
N ILE A 253 7.38 -1.49 14.21
CA ILE A 253 6.04 -0.94 13.94
C ILE A 253 5.72 0.34 14.71
N ARG A 254 6.26 0.50 15.93
CA ARG A 254 6.09 1.72 16.72
C ARG A 254 6.85 2.91 16.11
N ASN A 255 8.07 2.69 15.65
CA ASN A 255 8.89 3.71 14.99
C ASN A 255 8.28 4.09 13.63
N VAL A 256 7.74 3.10 12.90
CA VAL A 256 6.97 3.34 11.68
C VAL A 256 5.73 4.20 11.95
N SER A 257 4.94 3.84 12.96
CA SER A 257 3.74 4.59 13.34
C SER A 257 4.06 6.03 13.73
N HIS A 258 5.20 6.22 14.42
CA HIS A 258 5.73 7.53 14.79
C HIS A 258 6.11 8.35 13.55
N ALA A 259 6.90 7.81 12.62
CA ALA A 259 7.29 8.48 11.39
C ALA A 259 6.08 8.86 10.51
N ILE A 260 5.09 7.96 10.40
CA ILE A 260 3.84 8.24 9.68
C ILE A 260 3.06 9.36 10.38
N ALA A 261 2.94 9.32 11.71
CA ALA A 261 2.25 10.37 12.45
C ALA A 261 2.91 11.74 12.24
N VAL A 262 4.25 11.81 12.24
CA VAL A 262 4.99 13.03 11.92
C VAL A 262 4.61 13.54 10.52
N ALA A 263 4.70 12.69 9.49
CA ALA A 263 4.37 13.07 8.12
C ALA A 263 2.91 13.55 7.98
N VAL A 264 1.96 12.85 8.59
CA VAL A 264 0.53 13.19 8.58
C VAL A 264 0.28 14.53 9.26
N ILE A 265 0.95 14.83 10.38
CA ILE A 265 0.81 16.12 11.08
C ILE A 265 1.40 17.26 10.23
N THR A 266 2.57 17.04 9.63
CA THR A 266 3.21 18.03 8.76
C THR A 266 2.29 18.39 7.60
N GLU A 267 1.71 17.40 6.93
CA GLU A 267 0.76 17.65 5.84
C GLU A 267 -0.55 18.28 6.34
N ALA A 268 -1.07 17.84 7.48
CA ALA A 268 -2.27 18.45 8.07
C ALA A 268 -2.11 19.93 8.37
N VAL A 269 -0.91 20.38 8.76
CA VAL A 269 -0.62 21.81 8.93
C VAL A 269 -0.53 22.51 7.58
N HIS A 270 0.16 21.91 6.62
CA HIS A 270 0.31 22.46 5.27
C HIS A 270 -1.05 22.68 4.57
N GLU A 271 -1.99 21.73 4.71
CA GLU A 271 -3.35 21.83 4.17
C GLU A 271 -4.32 22.67 5.04
N GLY A 272 -3.86 23.25 6.15
CA GLY A 272 -4.71 24.02 7.07
C GLY A 272 -5.79 23.18 7.78
N GLN A 273 -5.56 21.87 7.89
CA GLN A 273 -6.45 20.89 8.53
C GLN A 273 -6.23 20.78 10.04
N ALA A 274 -5.01 21.03 10.52
CA ALA A 274 -4.65 20.93 11.93
C ALA A 274 -5.23 22.07 12.79
N THR A 275 -5.67 21.76 14.01
CA THR A 275 -6.30 22.74 14.93
C THR A 275 -5.71 22.79 16.34
N LYS A 276 -4.85 21.82 16.72
CA LYS A 276 -4.30 21.66 18.07
C LYS A 276 -2.78 21.72 18.13
N ILE A 277 -2.14 22.20 17.07
CA ILE A 277 -0.67 22.30 16.97
C ILE A 277 -0.26 23.75 16.69
N ASP A 278 0.92 24.14 17.16
CA ASP A 278 1.51 25.48 16.99
C ASP A 278 2.97 25.37 16.51
N GLU A 279 3.61 26.50 16.19
CA GLU A 279 5.00 26.53 15.69
C GLU A 279 6.01 25.88 16.63
N ARG A 280 5.78 25.93 17.95
CA ARG A 280 6.69 25.32 18.94
C ARG A 280 6.67 23.81 18.82
N HIS A 281 5.48 23.22 18.69
CA HIS A 281 5.35 21.78 18.44
C HIS A 281 5.99 21.38 17.11
N LEU A 282 5.85 22.18 16.06
CA LEU A 282 6.40 21.88 14.73
C LEU A 282 7.92 21.92 14.70
N SER A 283 8.54 22.84 15.43
CA SER A 283 10.00 22.93 15.54
C SER A 283 10.65 21.68 16.15
N ASN A 284 9.87 20.85 16.86
CA ASN A 284 10.32 19.58 17.43
C ASN A 284 9.22 18.50 17.31
N ILE A 285 8.71 18.32 16.09
CA ILE A 285 7.56 17.46 15.80
C ILE A 285 7.80 16.00 16.18
N GLU A 286 9.02 15.49 15.97
CA GLU A 286 9.44 14.13 16.32
C GLU A 286 9.25 13.87 17.82
N GLU A 287 9.78 14.75 18.67
CA GLU A 287 9.61 14.66 20.13
C GLU A 287 8.16 14.89 20.56
N TYR A 288 7.45 15.81 19.90
CA TYR A 288 6.04 16.05 20.18
C TYR A 288 5.21 14.76 19.97
N VAL A 289 5.39 14.08 18.85
CA VAL A 289 4.71 12.81 18.56
C VAL A 289 5.14 11.74 19.57
N HIS A 290 6.44 11.61 19.83
CA HIS A 290 6.98 10.62 20.76
C HIS A 290 6.34 10.73 22.15
N ARG A 291 6.25 11.95 22.70
CA ARG A 291 5.62 12.22 24.01
C ARG A 291 4.11 11.96 24.05
N LYS A 292 3.45 11.85 22.90
CA LYS A 292 2.01 11.53 22.79
C LYS A 292 1.75 10.03 22.60
N MET A 293 2.78 9.23 22.36
CA MET A 293 2.65 7.78 22.29
C MET A 293 2.49 7.19 23.69
N TYR A 294 1.57 6.23 23.83
CA TYR A 294 1.42 5.49 25.08
C TYR A 294 2.63 4.56 25.32
N ASP A 295 3.15 4.61 26.53
CA ASP A 295 4.16 3.68 27.05
C ASP A 295 3.53 2.79 28.12
N PRO A 296 3.55 1.45 27.98
CA PRO A 296 2.96 0.52 28.94
C PRO A 296 3.76 0.40 30.26
N ILE A 297 4.15 1.52 30.85
CA ILE A 297 4.81 1.61 32.16
C ILE A 297 3.77 2.00 33.21
N TYR A 298 3.73 1.27 34.32
CA TYR A 298 2.85 1.61 35.44
C TYR A 298 3.20 2.99 36.00
N VAL A 299 2.20 3.88 36.01
CA VAL A 299 2.31 5.16 36.69
C VAL A 299 1.96 5.00 38.18
N PRO A 300 2.68 5.66 39.09
CA PRO A 300 2.34 5.63 40.52
C PRO A 300 0.91 6.12 40.75
N LEU A 301 0.09 5.30 41.44
CA LEU A 301 -1.29 5.67 41.80
C LEU A 301 -1.37 6.50 43.10
N ILE A 302 -0.31 6.47 43.90
CA ILE A 302 -0.20 7.19 45.17
C ILE A 302 1.08 8.02 45.12
N GLU A 303 0.94 9.35 45.21
CA GLU A 303 2.07 10.23 45.50
C GLU A 303 2.68 9.79 46.84
N LYS A 304 3.93 9.33 46.84
CA LYS A 304 4.69 9.21 48.08
C LYS A 304 4.90 10.61 48.63
N ARG A 305 4.08 11.02 49.59
CA ARG A 305 4.37 12.18 50.43
C ARG A 305 5.59 11.83 51.28
N GLU A 306 6.74 12.37 50.93
CA GLU A 306 7.87 12.43 51.85
C GLU A 306 7.47 13.36 53.00
N VAL A 307 7.10 12.77 54.14
CA VAL A 307 6.92 13.52 55.38
C VAL A 307 8.29 13.61 56.02
N THR A 308 8.96 14.74 55.85
CA THR A 308 10.15 15.08 56.64
C THR A 308 9.67 15.45 58.05
N ILE A 309 10.08 14.65 59.05
CA ILE A 309 9.86 14.92 60.49
C ILE A 309 11.02 15.75 61.02
#